data_AF-A0A1G3W364-F1
#
_entry.id   AF-A0A1G3W364-F1
#
_cell.length_a   1.000
_cell.length_b   1.000
_cell.length_c   1.000
_cell.angle_alpha   90.00
_cell.angle_beta   90.00
_cell.angle_gamma   90.00
#
_symmetry.space_group_name_H-M   'P 1'
#
loop_
_entity.id
_entity.type
_entity.pdbx_description
1 polymer ?
#
loop_
_entity_poly.entity_id
_entity_poly.type
_entity_poly.pdbx_seq_one_letter_code
_entity_poly.pdbx_strand_id
1 'polypeptide(L)'
;MRSKVVVGLLMVLVAVFFVSSVATAQGAKLLCVSKKELKGEDTVASCLAKGERFAVIDPYGLVRIMTPEEVELTKAFNPKAFETRAYGMKYMKEAPTVAPMPQLTKEAP
;
A
#
# COMPACT_ATOMS: atom_id res chain seq x y z
N MET A 1 -30.61 -3.56 34.94
CA MET A 1 -30.41 -2.50 33.91
C MET A 1 -28.93 -2.19 33.60
N ARG A 2 -28.02 -2.21 34.59
CA ARG A 2 -26.58 -1.86 34.40
C ARG A 2 -25.84 -2.72 33.36
N SER A 3 -26.10 -4.03 33.27
CA SER A 3 -25.39 -4.93 32.34
C SER A 3 -25.71 -4.66 30.85
N LYS A 4 -26.96 -4.36 30.51
CA LYS A 4 -27.36 -4.07 29.11
C LYS A 4 -26.79 -2.75 28.58
N VAL A 5 -26.69 -1.75 29.45
CA VAL A 5 -26.10 -0.44 29.12
C VAL A 5 -24.59 -0.55 28.92
N VAL A 6 -23.90 -1.32 29.77
CA VAL A 6 -22.46 -1.55 29.66
C VAL A 6 -22.13 -2.35 28.40
N VAL A 7 -22.90 -3.39 28.08
CA VAL A 7 -22.70 -4.18 26.84
C VAL A 7 -22.96 -3.33 25.59
N GLY A 8 -23.99 -2.47 25.60
CA GLY A 8 -24.26 -1.54 24.51
C GLY A 8 -23.11 -0.53 24.31
N LEU A 9 -22.58 0.02 25.39
CA LEU A 9 -21.44 0.95 25.35
C LEU A 9 -20.17 0.27 24.84
N LEU A 10 -19.91 -0.98 25.24
CA LEU A 10 -18.75 -1.76 24.80
C LEU A 10 -18.82 -2.06 23.30
N MET A 11 -20.00 -2.40 22.77
CA MET A 11 -20.21 -2.62 21.34
C MET A 11 -20.01 -1.34 20.52
N VAL A 12 -20.45 -0.19 21.03
CA VAL A 12 -20.23 1.11 20.39
C VAL A 12 -18.74 1.46 20.38
N LEU A 13 -18.02 1.23 21.47
CA LEU A 13 -16.57 1.48 21.54
C LEU A 13 -15.79 0.59 20.56
N VAL A 14 -16.15 -0.69 20.45
CA VAL A 14 -15.54 -1.61 19.47
C VAL A 14 -15.82 -1.13 18.05
N ALA A 15 -17.06 -0.75 17.73
CA ALA A 15 -17.42 -0.23 16.41
C ALA A 15 -16.63 1.04 16.06
N VAL A 16 -16.48 1.98 17.00
CA VAL A 16 -15.70 3.21 16.80
C VAL A 16 -14.21 2.90 16.63
N PHE A 17 -13.67 1.91 17.34
CA PHE A 17 -12.27 1.48 17.22
C PHE A 17 -11.97 0.84 15.84
N PHE A 18 -12.91 0.09 15.28
CA PHE A 18 -12.79 -0.47 13.92
C PHE A 18 -12.90 0.61 12.82
N VAL A 19 -13.69 1.66 13.05
CA VAL A 19 -13.86 2.77 12.08
C VAL A 19 -12.68 3.73 12.11
N SER A 20 -12.00 3.92 13.25
CA SER A 20 -10.86 4.85 13.35
C SER A 20 -9.53 4.25 12.89
N SER A 21 -9.40 2.91 12.85
CA SER A 21 -8.16 2.23 12.47
C SER A 21 -7.90 2.17 10.95
N VAL A 22 -8.85 2.58 10.11
CA VAL A 22 -8.66 2.66 8.64
C VAL A 22 -8.09 4.01 8.16
N ALA A 23 -7.96 5.01 9.04
CA ALA A 23 -7.65 6.37 8.64
C ALA A 23 -6.14 6.70 8.48
N THR A 24 -5.22 5.76 8.78
CA THR A 24 -3.77 6.07 8.86
C THR A 24 -2.92 5.46 7.74
N ALA A 25 -3.50 4.83 6.72
CA ALA A 25 -2.72 4.25 5.61
C ALA A 25 -2.30 5.28 4.54
N GLN A 26 -1.76 6.43 4.96
CA GLN A 26 -1.09 7.38 4.08
C GLN A 26 0.36 6.92 3.86
N GLY A 27 0.58 6.06 2.87
CA GLY A 27 1.92 5.60 2.51
C GLY A 27 2.09 5.59 0.99
N ALA A 28 3.33 5.34 0.56
CA ALA A 28 3.64 5.29 -0.86
C ALA A 28 2.89 4.14 -1.55
N LYS A 29 2.45 4.34 -2.79
CA LYS A 29 1.75 3.36 -3.62
C LYS A 29 2.58 3.00 -4.83
N LEU A 30 2.55 1.73 -5.25
CA LEU A 30 3.19 1.27 -6.48
C LEU A 30 2.15 1.14 -7.59
N LEU A 31 2.36 1.84 -8.69
CA LEU A 31 1.54 1.74 -9.89
C LEU A 31 2.33 1.17 -11.05
N CYS A 32 1.67 0.36 -11.86
CA CYS A 32 2.17 -0.01 -13.17
C CYS A 32 1.81 1.06 -14.20
N VAL A 33 2.81 1.59 -14.91
CA VAL A 33 2.65 2.67 -15.89
C VAL A 33 2.16 2.13 -17.25
N SER A 34 2.42 0.86 -17.55
CA SER A 34 2.13 0.23 -18.85
C SER A 34 0.64 0.13 -19.19
N LYS A 35 -0.19 -0.38 -18.26
CA LYS A 35 -1.61 -0.61 -18.52
C LYS A 35 -2.48 0.23 -17.61
N LYS A 36 -3.27 1.12 -18.23
CA LYS A 36 -4.20 2.01 -17.52
C LYS A 36 -5.31 1.25 -16.77
N GLU A 37 -5.65 0.05 -17.22
CA GLU A 37 -6.81 -0.72 -16.74
C GLU A 37 -6.47 -1.86 -15.76
N LEU A 38 -5.21 -2.01 -15.34
CA LEU A 38 -4.83 -3.01 -14.34
C LEU A 38 -5.50 -2.75 -12.99
N LYS A 39 -6.26 -3.72 -12.49
CA LYS A 39 -6.99 -3.64 -11.22
C LYS A 39 -6.62 -4.76 -10.25
N GLY A 40 -5.32 -5.07 -10.14
CA GLY A 40 -4.81 -6.10 -9.23
C GLY A 40 -4.92 -7.55 -9.73
N GLU A 41 -5.16 -7.73 -11.02
CA GLU A 41 -5.18 -9.05 -11.68
C GLU A 41 -3.79 -9.70 -11.64
N ASP A 42 -2.75 -8.90 -11.91
CA ASP A 42 -1.34 -9.27 -11.87
C ASP A 42 -0.65 -8.75 -10.59
N THR A 43 0.54 -9.28 -10.30
CA THR A 43 1.47 -8.71 -9.30
C THR A 43 2.45 -7.74 -9.94
N VAL A 44 3.05 -6.86 -9.15
CA VAL A 44 4.10 -5.94 -9.61
C VAL A 44 5.28 -6.74 -10.21
N ALA A 45 5.63 -7.89 -9.64
CA ALA A 45 6.63 -8.81 -10.20
C ALA A 45 6.25 -9.36 -11.59
N SER A 46 5.00 -9.76 -11.80
CA SER A 46 4.48 -10.23 -13.10
C SER A 46 4.58 -9.14 -14.15
N CYS A 47 4.18 -7.91 -13.81
CA CYS A 47 4.28 -6.75 -14.68
C CYS A 47 5.74 -6.37 -15.00
N LEU A 48 6.67 -6.47 -14.04
CA LEU A 48 8.11 -6.29 -14.29
C LEU A 48 8.66 -7.31 -15.28
N ALA A 49 8.28 -8.59 -15.14
CA ALA A 49 8.72 -9.65 -16.05
C ALA A 49 8.22 -9.42 -17.49
N LYS A 50 7.10 -8.69 -17.66
CA LYS A 50 6.55 -8.27 -18.95
C LYS A 50 7.26 -7.02 -19.53
N GLY A 51 8.27 -6.48 -18.84
CA GLY A 51 9.01 -5.28 -19.26
C GLY A 51 8.31 -3.96 -18.92
N GLU A 52 7.32 -3.98 -18.03
CA GLU A 52 6.54 -2.79 -17.68
C GLU A 52 7.30 -1.89 -16.68
N ARG A 53 7.07 -0.57 -16.77
CA ARG A 53 7.63 0.43 -15.85
C ARG A 53 6.71 0.65 -14.65
N PHE A 54 7.31 1.01 -13.52
CA PHE A 54 6.59 1.27 -12.27
C PHE A 54 6.80 2.69 -11.81
N ALA A 55 5.76 3.23 -11.19
CA ALA A 55 5.81 4.51 -10.52
C ALA A 55 5.47 4.34 -9.04
N VAL A 56 6.27 4.98 -8.20
CA VAL A 56 5.95 5.21 -6.80
C VAL A 56 5.17 6.52 -6.73
N ILE A 57 4.01 6.49 -6.07
CA ILE A 57 3.27 7.69 -5.72
C ILE A 57 3.39 7.88 -4.22
N ASP A 58 3.92 9.03 -3.80
CA ASP A 58 4.00 9.36 -2.38
C ASP A 58 2.63 9.82 -1.81
N PRO A 59 2.50 9.99 -0.49
CA PRO A 59 1.26 10.48 0.12
C PRO A 59 0.82 11.88 -0.35
N TYR A 60 1.72 12.67 -0.93
CA TYR A 60 1.46 14.03 -1.43
C TYR A 60 1.05 14.05 -2.91
N GLY A 61 1.06 12.90 -3.59
CA GLY A 61 0.71 12.77 -5.00
C GLY A 61 1.87 13.01 -5.97
N LEU A 62 3.12 13.04 -5.49
CA LEU A 62 4.30 13.09 -6.35
C LEU A 62 4.56 11.73 -6.95
N VAL A 63 4.76 11.70 -8.27
CA VAL A 63 4.96 10.47 -9.05
C VAL A 63 6.43 10.35 -9.42
N ARG A 64 7.07 9.26 -9.00
CA ARG A 64 8.44 8.92 -9.38
C ARG A 64 8.48 7.60 -10.12
N ILE A 65 8.88 7.63 -11.38
CA ILE A 65 9.10 6.41 -12.16
C ILE A 65 10.41 5.78 -11.69
N MET A 66 10.36 4.49 -11.35
CA MET A 66 11.54 3.75 -10.95
C MET A 66 12.39 3.40 -12.18
N THR A 67 13.66 3.73 -12.10
CA THR A 67 14.69 3.24 -13.01
C THR A 67 14.94 1.73 -12.81
N PRO A 68 15.49 1.02 -13.81
CA PRO A 68 15.85 -0.39 -13.65
C PRO A 68 16.75 -0.66 -12.43
N GLU A 69 17.71 0.22 -12.18
CA GLU A 69 18.64 0.14 -11.05
C GLU A 69 17.90 0.26 -9.71
N GLU A 70 16.96 1.21 -9.61
CA GLU A 70 16.11 1.36 -8.42
C GLU A 70 15.20 0.15 -8.20
N VAL A 71 14.72 -0.48 -9.26
CA VAL A 71 13.93 -1.71 -9.16
C VAL A 71 14.78 -2.84 -8.58
N GLU A 72 15.99 -3.03 -9.08
CA GLU A 72 16.91 -4.06 -8.57
C GLU A 72 17.27 -3.84 -7.11
N LEU A 73 17.62 -2.60 -6.74
CA LEU A 73 17.88 -2.24 -5.35
C LEU A 73 16.65 -2.49 -4.48
N THR A 74 15.47 -2.08 -4.93
CA THR A 74 14.24 -2.28 -4.17
C THR A 74 13.91 -3.77 -4.04
N LYS A 75 14.22 -4.63 -5.02
CA LYS A 75 14.04 -6.08 -4.88
C LYS A 75 14.96 -6.66 -3.80
N ALA A 76 16.19 -6.15 -3.70
CA ALA A 76 17.15 -6.56 -2.68
C ALA A 76 16.73 -6.12 -1.28
N PHE A 77 16.24 -4.88 -1.13
CA PHE A 77 15.84 -4.34 0.18
C PHE A 77 14.42 -4.73 0.61
N ASN A 78 13.46 -4.74 -0.32
CA ASN A 78 12.05 -4.96 -0.06
C ASN A 78 11.38 -5.82 -1.17
N PRO A 79 11.70 -7.12 -1.25
CA PRO A 79 11.11 -7.99 -2.27
C PRO A 79 9.58 -8.07 -2.17
N LYS A 80 9.03 -7.94 -0.96
CA LYS A 80 7.58 -7.97 -0.69
C LYS A 80 6.82 -6.84 -1.38
N ALA A 81 7.48 -5.72 -1.67
CA ALA A 81 6.85 -4.64 -2.44
C ALA A 81 6.41 -5.11 -3.84
N PHE A 82 7.14 -6.07 -4.43
CA PHE A 82 6.85 -6.59 -5.77
C PHE A 82 5.82 -7.73 -5.79
N GLU A 83 5.54 -8.31 -4.63
CA GLU A 83 4.47 -9.31 -4.46
C GLU A 83 3.09 -8.65 -4.37
N THR A 84 3.05 -7.33 -4.18
CA THR A 84 1.79 -6.58 -4.15
C THR A 84 1.08 -6.61 -5.50
N ARG A 85 -0.24 -6.42 -5.43
CA ARG A 85 -1.11 -6.36 -6.61
C ARG A 85 -0.77 -5.14 -7.46
N ALA A 86 -0.64 -5.33 -8.76
CA ALA A 86 -0.35 -4.25 -9.71
C ALA A 86 -1.62 -3.49 -10.08
N TYR A 87 -1.61 -2.18 -9.89
CA TYR A 87 -2.70 -1.29 -10.28
C TYR A 87 -2.22 -0.29 -11.32
N GLY A 88 -3.07 -0.01 -12.30
CA GLY A 88 -2.88 1.06 -13.28
C GLY A 88 -3.31 2.41 -12.74
N MET A 89 -2.98 3.47 -13.49
CA MET A 89 -3.30 4.86 -13.13
C MET A 89 -4.79 5.11 -12.84
N LYS A 90 -5.69 4.43 -13.55
CA LYS A 90 -7.15 4.57 -13.37
C LYS A 90 -7.61 4.13 -11.98
N TYR A 91 -6.91 3.17 -11.38
CA TYR A 91 -7.27 2.54 -10.12
C TYR A 91 -6.32 2.92 -8.97
N MET A 92 -5.59 4.03 -9.08
CA MET A 92 -4.66 4.53 -8.07
C MET A 92 -5.28 4.62 -6.65
N LYS A 93 -6.56 4.99 -6.56
CA LYS A 93 -7.26 5.07 -5.27
C LYS A 93 -7.38 3.71 -4.59
N GLU A 94 -7.51 2.65 -5.38
CA GLU A 94 -7.68 1.26 -4.93
C GLU A 94 -6.32 0.54 -4.78
N ALA A 95 -5.24 1.13 -5.29
CA ALA A 95 -3.90 0.57 -5.18
C ALA A 95 -3.47 0.45 -3.71
N PRO A 96 -2.90 -0.71 -3.31
CA PRO A 96 -2.47 -0.94 -1.94
C PRO A 96 -1.30 -0.03 -1.59
N THR A 97 -1.30 0.44 -0.36
CA THR A 97 -0.18 1.16 0.22
C THR A 97 0.96 0.18 0.47
N VAL A 98 2.19 0.55 0.07
CA VAL A 98 3.40 -0.22 0.34
C VAL A 98 3.63 -0.24 1.85
N ALA A 99 3.79 -1.44 2.41
CA ALA A 99 4.06 -1.59 3.83
C ALA A 99 5.40 -0.93 4.21
N PRO A 100 5.46 -0.21 5.34
CA PRO A 100 6.71 0.35 5.82
C PRO A 100 7.72 -0.77 6.10
N MET A 101 8.98 -0.51 5.81
CA MET A 101 10.07 -1.45 6.09
C MET A 101 10.20 -1.64 7.62
N PRO A 102 10.36 -2.89 8.13
CA PRO A 102 10.37 -3.18 9.57
C PRO A 102 11.49 -2.53 10.41
N GLN A 103 12.35 -1.68 9.83
CA GLN A 103 13.56 -1.17 10.48
C GLN A 103 13.70 0.37 10.45
N LEU A 104 12.78 1.11 9.83
CA LEU A 104 12.84 2.58 9.80
C LEU A 104 12.07 3.26 10.95
N THR A 105 11.41 2.50 11.81
CA THR A 105 10.43 3.03 12.77
C THR A 105 10.85 3.07 14.23
N LYS A 106 12.10 2.77 14.63
CA LYS A 106 12.47 3.04 16.04
C LYS A 106 13.92 3.30 16.42
N GLU A 107 14.92 2.91 15.64
CA GLU A 107 16.32 3.11 16.03
C GLU A 107 17.18 3.39 14.79
N ALA A 108 17.05 4.58 14.21
CA ALA A 108 18.16 5.15 13.46
C ALA A 108 19.13 5.76 14.50
N PRO A 109 20.41 5.40 14.52
CA PRO A 109 21.40 6.03 15.40
C PRO A 109 21.57 7.53 15.12
#